data_AF-A0A6P2FUX7-F1
#
_entry.id   AF-A0A6P2FUX7-F1
#
_cell.length_a   1.000
_cell.length_b   1.000
_cell.length_c   1.000
_cell.angle_alpha   90.00
_cell.angle_beta   90.00
_cell.angle_gamma   90.00
#
_symmetry.space_group_name_H-M   'P 1'
#
loop_
_entity.id
_entity.type
_entity.pdbx_description
1 polymer ?
#
loop_
_entity_poly.entity_id
_entity_poly.type
_entity_poly.pdbx_seq_one_letter_code
_entity_poly.pdbx_strand_id
1 'polypeptide(L)'
;MNCTDCGTLNPGYANFCAGCGKPVPATTRGPQERSLDFGKAAEAPAAPSAQARDNDAELYGLAIGHKNRDYYLRRFEAFDRAGTTSVGWHWPAFFCTFWWLLYRKMWGKAALYFFLPYLLAIALGGLAAVSPTAGGLGYVVYLLGIFIVPPLISNGGYYRHCQRLVAKARATSSNPQAQVVLVASKGGTSNIALILAVVMGVVAGIGILAAIALPAYQDYTTRAKATSALMYGKTVAAEVGSFYEAQGRLPGSLAEVLSDTRPPYGLKDVQLNTSNGVLQFVLASGPANGRTFQLIPSADAAGRVTWVCKPVDMRPSLLPSECRR
;
A
#
# COMPACT_ATOMS: atom_id res chain seq x y z
N MET A 1 8.65 -23.44 59.86
CA MET A 1 7.68 -24.51 60.17
C MET A 1 8.40 -25.85 60.15
N ASN A 2 8.19 -26.73 61.13
CA ASN A 2 8.73 -28.09 61.08
C ASN A 2 7.81 -29.01 60.30
N CYS A 3 8.39 -29.81 59.40
CA CYS A 3 7.64 -30.88 58.74
C CYS A 3 7.32 -31.98 59.75
N THR A 4 6.05 -32.37 59.87
CA THR A 4 5.59 -33.43 60.77
C THR A 4 6.09 -34.82 60.36
N ASP A 5 6.45 -35.02 59.09
CA ASP A 5 6.93 -36.31 58.58
C ASP A 5 8.43 -36.53 58.79
N CYS A 6 9.27 -35.51 58.58
CA CYS A 6 10.73 -35.67 58.58
C CYS A 6 11.48 -34.70 59.51
N GLY A 7 10.77 -33.80 60.20
CA GLY A 7 11.38 -32.85 61.15
C GLY A 7 12.18 -31.71 60.53
N THR A 8 12.26 -31.60 59.20
CA THR A 8 13.01 -30.51 58.54
C THR A 8 12.33 -29.15 58.74
N LEU A 9 13.12 -28.13 59.07
CA LEU A 9 12.71 -26.73 59.13
C LEU A 9 12.50 -26.17 57.71
N ASN A 10 11.29 -25.70 57.41
CA ASN A 10 10.94 -25.05 56.15
C ASN A 10 10.51 -23.59 56.38
N PRO A 11 10.78 -22.67 55.42
CA PRO A 11 10.38 -21.27 55.53
C PRO A 11 8.85 -21.09 55.47
N GLY A 12 8.36 -19.97 56.01
CA GLY A 12 6.93 -19.68 56.23
C GLY A 12 6.04 -19.62 54.96
N TYR A 13 6.61 -19.76 53.77
CA TYR A 13 5.92 -19.71 52.49
C TYR A 13 6.13 -20.99 51.64
N ALA A 14 6.80 -22.02 52.19
CA ALA A 14 7.06 -23.25 51.46
C ALA A 14 5.80 -24.11 51.34
N ASN A 15 5.39 -24.40 50.10
CA ASN A 15 4.27 -25.32 49.81
C ASN A 15 4.68 -26.80 49.98
N PHE A 16 5.97 -27.11 49.86
CA PHE A 16 6.52 -28.46 49.96
C PHE A 16 7.74 -28.48 50.87
N CYS A 17 7.94 -29.59 51.58
CA CYS A 17 9.11 -29.78 52.44
C CYS A 17 10.37 -30.03 51.61
N ALA A 18 11.45 -29.30 51.90
CA ALA A 18 12.74 -29.45 51.22
C ALA A 18 13.44 -30.79 51.48
N GLY A 19 13.12 -31.48 52.59
CA GLY A 19 13.74 -32.76 52.95
C GLY A 19 13.04 -33.99 52.34
N CYS A 20 11.70 -34.01 52.34
CA CYS A 20 10.92 -35.20 51.96
C CYS A 20 9.95 -34.98 50.79
N GLY A 21 9.80 -33.75 50.29
CA GLY A 21 8.94 -33.41 49.14
C GLY A 21 7.44 -33.42 49.41
N LYS A 22 6.98 -33.74 50.62
CA LYS A 22 5.55 -33.74 50.97
C LYS A 22 4.99 -32.32 51.15
N PRO A 23 3.70 -32.09 50.84
CA PRO A 23 3.05 -30.80 51.04
C PRO A 23 2.95 -30.47 52.54
N VAL A 24 3.27 -29.24 52.92
CA VAL A 24 3.17 -28.76 54.31
C VAL A 24 1.89 -27.93 54.44
N PRO A 25 1.01 -28.18 55.43
CA PRO A 25 -0.26 -27.47 55.55
C PRO A 25 -0.05 -25.96 55.77
N ALA A 26 -0.64 -25.15 54.90
CA ALA A 26 -0.60 -23.70 54.98
C ALA A 26 -1.41 -23.20 56.18
N THR A 27 -0.75 -22.86 57.28
CA THR A 27 -1.43 -22.22 58.42
C THR A 27 -1.80 -20.78 58.04
N THR A 28 -3.10 -20.49 58.18
CA THR A 28 -3.72 -19.17 58.12
C THR A 28 -2.97 -18.13 58.93
N ARG A 29 -2.63 -16.98 58.32
CA ARG A 29 -2.01 -15.83 59.00
C ARG A 29 -2.94 -15.27 60.08
N GLY A 30 -2.51 -15.32 61.33
CA GLY A 30 -3.00 -14.53 62.46
C GLY A 30 -1.89 -13.64 63.04
N PRO A 31 -2.22 -12.57 63.79
CA PRO A 31 -1.53 -11.27 63.70
C PRO A 31 -0.53 -10.99 64.83
N GLN A 32 0.24 -9.90 64.61
CA GLN A 32 1.14 -9.15 65.51
C GLN A 32 2.64 -9.44 65.40
N GLU A 33 3.33 -8.63 64.61
CA GLU A 33 4.64 -8.10 65.02
C GLU A 33 4.64 -6.57 64.95
N ARG A 34 5.25 -6.00 65.99
CA ARG A 34 5.36 -4.58 66.36
C ARG A 34 5.80 -3.68 65.22
N SER A 35 5.10 -2.55 65.10
CA SER A 35 5.48 -1.38 64.33
C SER A 35 6.82 -0.80 64.78
N LEU A 36 7.81 -0.82 63.89
CA LEU A 36 8.92 0.13 63.89
C LEU A 36 8.59 1.21 62.87
N ASP A 37 8.31 2.39 63.41
CA ASP A 37 7.95 3.62 62.73
C ASP A 37 9.14 4.13 61.91
N PHE A 38 9.11 3.87 60.60
CA PHE A 38 9.95 4.58 59.63
C PHE A 38 9.06 5.58 58.91
N GLY A 39 9.39 6.86 59.12
CA GLY A 39 8.55 7.99 58.77
C GLY A 39 8.03 7.97 57.34
N LYS A 40 6.73 8.27 57.22
CA LYS A 40 6.03 8.90 56.08
C LYS A 40 6.71 8.70 54.72
N ALA A 41 6.75 7.45 54.26
CA ALA A 41 6.81 7.19 52.84
C ALA A 41 5.51 7.71 52.23
N ALA A 42 5.61 8.58 51.22
CA ALA A 42 4.45 9.04 50.46
C ALA A 42 3.63 7.84 50.01
N GLU A 43 2.36 7.82 50.43
CA GLU A 43 1.43 6.74 50.18
C GLU A 43 1.34 6.49 48.68
N ALA A 44 1.79 5.33 48.23
CA ALA A 44 1.54 4.89 46.86
C ALA A 44 0.01 4.88 46.68
N PRO A 45 -0.52 5.40 45.55
CA PRO A 45 -1.96 5.50 45.37
C PRO A 45 -2.60 4.12 45.57
N ALA A 46 -3.54 4.05 46.52
CA ALA A 46 -4.24 2.82 46.86
C ALA A 46 -4.79 2.15 45.59
N ALA A 47 -4.49 0.87 45.40
CA ALA A 47 -4.97 0.12 44.24
C ALA A 47 -6.51 0.20 44.18
N PRO A 48 -7.12 0.51 43.02
CA PRO A 48 -8.56 0.68 42.92
C PRO A 48 -9.32 -0.59 43.36
N SER A 49 -10.47 -0.40 43.98
CA SER A 49 -11.35 -1.50 44.43
C SER A 49 -11.76 -2.39 43.24
N ALA A 50 -12.09 -3.66 43.50
CA ALA A 50 -12.47 -4.60 42.44
C ALA A 50 -13.66 -4.11 41.59
N GLN A 51 -14.64 -3.47 42.21
CA GLN A 51 -15.79 -2.85 41.53
C GLN A 51 -15.40 -1.65 40.66
N ALA A 52 -14.44 -0.82 41.08
CA ALA A 52 -13.97 0.29 40.27
C ALA A 52 -13.27 -0.20 39.00
N ARG A 53 -12.50 -1.30 39.10
CA ARG A 53 -11.83 -1.94 37.96
C ARG A 53 -12.83 -2.55 36.97
N ASP A 54 -13.91 -3.16 37.46
CA ASP A 54 -14.95 -3.74 36.61
C ASP A 54 -15.71 -2.64 35.84
N ASN A 55 -16.07 -1.55 36.52
CA ASN A 55 -16.67 -0.37 35.89
C ASN A 55 -15.75 0.31 34.86
N ASP A 56 -14.43 0.36 35.13
CA ASP A 56 -13.44 0.87 34.17
C ASP A 56 -13.35 -0.03 32.92
N ALA A 57 -13.33 -1.35 33.10
CA ALA A 57 -13.30 -2.31 32.01
C ALA A 57 -14.56 -2.25 31.14
N GLU A 58 -15.73 -2.01 31.74
CA GLU A 58 -16.98 -1.79 31.01
C GLU A 58 -16.90 -0.53 30.13
N LEU A 59 -16.50 0.61 30.71
CA LEU A 59 -16.37 1.87 29.98
C LEU A 59 -15.31 1.80 28.87
N TYR A 60 -14.17 1.14 29.11
CA TYR A 60 -13.19 0.90 28.05
C TYR A 60 -13.74 -0.01 26.96
N GLY A 61 -14.50 -1.04 27.32
CA GLY A 61 -15.17 -1.91 26.37
C GLY A 61 -16.09 -1.15 25.43
N LEU A 62 -16.88 -0.23 25.97
CA LEU A 62 -17.76 0.65 25.19
C LEU A 62 -16.95 1.62 24.31
N ALA A 63 -15.86 2.19 24.83
CA ALA A 63 -14.97 3.08 24.07
C ALA A 63 -14.32 2.36 22.87
N ILE A 64 -13.98 1.08 23.02
CA ILE A 64 -13.38 0.25 21.96
C ILE A 64 -14.42 -0.19 20.94
N GLY A 65 -15.64 -0.50 21.39
CA GLY A 65 -16.70 -1.10 20.59
C GLY A 65 -16.54 -2.63 20.45
N HIS A 66 -17.39 -3.24 19.62
CA HIS A 66 -17.49 -4.70 19.52
C HIS A 66 -16.28 -5.39 18.85
N LYS A 67 -15.57 -4.72 17.93
CA LYS A 67 -14.46 -5.34 17.18
C LYS A 67 -13.14 -5.29 17.93
N ASN A 68 -12.55 -6.47 18.13
CA ASN A 68 -11.25 -6.68 18.81
C ASN A 68 -11.22 -6.17 20.25
N ARG A 69 -12.37 -6.17 20.93
CA ARG A 69 -12.51 -5.69 22.32
C ARG A 69 -11.53 -6.41 23.26
N ASP A 70 -11.54 -7.73 23.25
CA ASP A 70 -10.74 -8.56 24.17
C ASP A 70 -9.22 -8.42 23.96
N TYR A 71 -8.80 -8.10 22.73
CA TYR A 71 -7.41 -7.80 22.44
C TYR A 71 -6.98 -6.50 23.15
N TYR A 72 -7.76 -5.44 23.00
CA TYR A 72 -7.42 -4.14 23.58
C TYR A 72 -7.59 -4.13 25.09
N LEU A 73 -8.64 -4.76 25.64
CA LEU A 73 -8.86 -4.84 27.09
C LEU A 73 -7.69 -5.52 27.81
N ARG A 74 -7.27 -6.71 27.35
CA ARG A 74 -6.09 -7.39 27.92
C ARG A 74 -4.83 -6.53 27.91
N ARG A 75 -4.66 -5.72 26.86
CA ARG A 75 -3.51 -4.83 26.72
C ARG A 75 -3.62 -3.58 27.59
N PHE A 76 -4.84 -3.05 27.77
CA PHE A 76 -5.12 -1.93 28.66
C PHE A 76 -4.88 -2.34 30.11
N GLU A 77 -5.35 -3.52 30.52
CA GLU A 77 -5.06 -4.09 31.84
C GLU A 77 -3.56 -4.28 32.09
N ALA A 78 -2.79 -4.66 31.06
CA ALA A 78 -1.33 -4.74 31.18
C ALA A 78 -0.70 -3.35 31.39
N PHE A 79 -1.21 -2.31 30.72
CA PHE A 79 -0.75 -0.93 30.93
C PHE A 79 -1.17 -0.37 32.29
N ASP A 80 -2.39 -0.67 32.74
CA ASP A 80 -2.89 -0.28 34.06
C ASP A 80 -2.02 -0.89 35.17
N ARG A 81 -1.67 -2.19 35.05
CA ARG A 81 -0.78 -2.88 36.00
C ARG A 81 0.65 -2.34 35.99
N ALA A 82 1.16 -1.96 34.82
CA ALA A 82 2.52 -1.43 34.68
C ALA A 82 2.63 0.07 35.01
N GLY A 83 1.51 0.79 35.13
CA GLY A 83 1.47 2.26 35.26
C GLY A 83 2.00 3.03 34.05
N THR A 84 2.44 2.34 33.00
CA THR A 84 3.05 2.93 31.79
C THR A 84 2.59 2.20 30.53
N THR A 85 2.56 2.91 29.40
CA THR A 85 2.30 2.30 28.10
C THR A 85 3.57 1.70 27.53
N SER A 86 3.62 0.39 27.35
CA SER A 86 4.76 -0.27 26.71
C SER A 86 4.74 -0.08 25.19
N VAL A 87 5.94 -0.02 24.61
CA VAL A 87 6.13 -0.13 23.17
C VAL A 87 5.82 -1.54 22.72
N GLY A 88 5.17 -1.69 21.57
CA GLY A 88 5.03 -3.00 20.96
C GLY A 88 4.40 -2.93 19.57
N TRP A 89 4.71 -3.94 18.77
CA TRP A 89 4.30 -3.98 17.37
C TRP A 89 2.77 -4.04 17.21
N HIS A 90 2.26 -3.30 16.23
CA HIS A 90 0.84 -3.26 15.88
C HIS A 90 0.66 -3.36 14.37
N TRP A 91 0.33 -4.57 13.90
CA TRP A 91 0.24 -4.91 12.47
C TRP A 91 -0.67 -3.99 11.64
N PRO A 92 -1.91 -3.67 12.06
CA PRO A 92 -2.76 -2.80 11.24
C PRO A 92 -2.19 -1.40 11.06
N ALA A 93 -1.44 -0.89 12.05
CA ALA A 93 -0.86 0.44 11.97
C ALA A 93 0.43 0.46 11.15
N PHE A 94 1.02 -0.68 10.79
CA PHE A 94 2.17 -0.74 9.89
C PHE A 94 1.75 -0.58 8.44
N PHE A 95 0.74 -1.34 8.00
CA PHE A 95 0.27 -1.26 6.61
C PHE A 95 -0.69 -0.10 6.36
N CYS A 96 -1.50 0.25 7.37
CA CYS A 96 -2.64 1.15 7.19
C CYS A 96 -2.75 2.19 8.32
N THR A 97 -1.64 2.84 8.70
CA THR A 97 -1.62 3.78 9.85
C THR A 97 -2.71 4.85 9.77
N PHE A 98 -2.77 5.57 8.66
CA PHE A 98 -3.71 6.68 8.46
C PHE A 98 -5.16 6.21 8.56
N TRP A 99 -5.50 5.15 7.81
CA TRP A 99 -6.85 4.58 7.81
C TRP A 99 -7.23 3.97 9.15
N TRP A 100 -6.29 3.34 9.86
CA TRP A 100 -6.53 2.82 11.21
C TRP A 100 -6.85 3.95 12.20
N LEU A 101 -6.15 5.09 12.14
CA LEU A 101 -6.43 6.25 12.99
C LEU A 101 -7.82 6.83 12.72
N LEU A 102 -8.22 6.96 11.44
CA LEU A 102 -9.57 7.42 11.07
C LEU A 102 -10.65 6.42 11.50
N TYR A 103 -10.40 5.13 11.26
CA TYR A 103 -11.31 4.04 11.63
C TYR A 103 -11.61 4.02 13.13
N ARG A 104 -10.59 4.26 13.97
CA ARG A 104 -10.71 4.35 15.44
C ARG A 104 -11.02 5.77 15.94
N LYS A 105 -11.46 6.69 15.07
CA LYS A 105 -11.88 8.08 15.38
C LYS A 105 -10.81 8.93 16.08
N MET A 106 -9.53 8.63 15.88
CA MET A 106 -8.41 9.44 16.39
C MET A 106 -8.05 10.59 15.43
N TRP A 107 -9.04 11.44 15.10
CA TRP A 107 -8.96 12.47 14.05
C TRP A 107 -7.75 13.39 14.17
N GLY A 108 -7.43 13.88 15.38
CA GLY A 108 -6.28 14.75 15.59
C GLY A 108 -4.93 14.08 15.29
N LYS A 109 -4.79 12.79 15.62
CA LYS A 109 -3.58 12.03 15.26
C LYS A 109 -3.54 11.71 13.77
N ALA A 110 -4.68 11.44 13.15
CA ALA A 110 -4.77 11.23 11.71
C ALA A 110 -4.35 12.48 10.93
N ALA A 111 -4.82 13.67 11.36
CA ALA A 111 -4.42 14.94 10.78
C ALA A 111 -2.92 15.19 10.95
N LEU A 112 -2.38 14.99 12.16
CA LEU A 112 -0.94 15.11 12.40
C LEU A 112 -0.15 14.15 11.50
N TYR A 113 -0.55 12.88 11.42
CA TYR A 113 0.08 11.89 10.56
C TYR A 113 -0.02 12.24 9.08
N PHE A 114 -1.09 12.91 8.64
CA PHE A 114 -1.24 13.32 7.25
C PHE A 114 -0.34 14.52 6.93
N PHE A 115 -0.36 15.58 7.74
CA PHE A 115 0.31 16.85 7.41
C PHE A 115 1.80 16.89 7.79
N LEU A 116 2.18 16.31 8.93
CA LEU A 116 3.56 16.36 9.42
C LEU A 116 4.59 15.80 8.43
N PRO A 117 4.32 14.68 7.73
CA PRO A 117 5.19 14.15 6.67
C PRO A 117 5.56 15.18 5.59
N TYR A 118 4.58 15.96 5.12
CA TYR A 118 4.81 16.95 4.08
C TYR A 118 5.66 18.12 4.57
N LEU A 119 5.42 18.59 5.80
CA LEU A 119 6.22 19.65 6.41
C LEU A 119 7.69 19.22 6.59
N LEU A 120 7.90 17.99 7.08
CA LEU A 120 9.24 17.43 7.24
C LEU A 120 9.93 17.22 5.89
N ALA A 121 9.21 16.74 4.87
CA ALA A 121 9.76 16.55 3.53
C ALA A 121 10.20 17.89 2.90
N ILE A 122 9.41 18.96 3.06
CA ILE A 122 9.78 20.30 2.58
C ILE A 122 11.06 20.79 3.29
N ALA A 123 11.14 20.66 4.62
CA ALA A 123 12.31 21.07 5.38
C ALA A 123 13.58 20.28 4.98
N LEU A 124 13.45 18.97 4.80
CA LEU A 124 14.54 18.10 4.38
C LEU A 124 14.96 18.35 2.93
N GLY A 125 14.03 18.72 2.05
CA GLY A 125 14.33 19.15 0.68
C GLY A 125 15.12 20.46 0.66
N GLY A 126 14.75 21.42 1.51
CA GLY A 126 15.54 22.65 1.71
C GLY A 126 16.95 22.36 2.22
N LEU A 127 17.09 21.45 3.19
CA LEU A 127 18.40 21.01 3.67
C LEU A 127 19.21 20.32 2.56
N ALA A 128 18.59 19.47 1.75
CA ALA A 128 19.25 18.78 0.64
C ALA A 128 19.77 19.75 -0.43
N ALA A 129 19.13 20.90 -0.62
CA ALA A 129 19.61 21.94 -1.53
C ALA A 129 20.91 22.62 -1.04
N VAL A 130 21.12 22.72 0.28
CA VAL A 130 22.33 23.33 0.87
C VAL A 130 23.41 22.29 1.17
N SER A 131 23.00 21.10 1.60
CA SER A 131 23.86 19.95 1.89
C SER A 131 23.18 18.67 1.42
N PRO A 132 23.47 18.20 0.20
CA PRO A 132 22.83 17.03 -0.38
C PRO A 132 22.99 15.77 0.48
N THR A 133 24.17 15.59 1.09
CA THR A 133 24.46 14.44 1.96
C THR A 133 23.64 14.47 3.25
N ALA A 134 23.60 15.61 3.93
CA ALA A 134 22.82 15.76 5.17
C ALA A 134 21.31 15.66 4.91
N GLY A 135 20.82 16.28 3.84
CA GLY A 135 19.41 16.17 3.42
C GLY A 135 19.02 14.75 3.06
N GLY A 136 19.87 14.03 2.31
CA GLY A 136 19.67 12.63 1.96
C GLY A 136 19.62 11.71 3.19
N LEU A 137 20.59 11.82 4.11
CA LEU A 137 20.59 11.05 5.35
C LEU A 137 19.37 11.37 6.22
N GLY A 138 19.01 12.65 6.35
CA GLY A 138 17.82 13.09 7.05
C GLY A 138 16.54 12.49 6.47
N TYR A 139 16.44 12.40 5.13
CA TYR A 139 15.32 11.79 4.45
C TYR A 139 15.19 10.28 4.74
N VAL A 140 16.30 9.54 4.78
CA VAL A 140 16.29 8.11 5.15
C VAL A 140 15.81 7.91 6.57
N VAL A 141 16.32 8.69 7.53
CA VAL A 141 15.87 8.62 8.94
C VAL A 141 14.39 8.95 9.05
N TYR A 142 13.91 9.96 8.32
CA TYR A 142 12.51 10.32 8.26
C TYR A 142 11.63 9.17 7.72
N LEU A 143 12.04 8.51 6.64
CA LEU A 143 11.33 7.34 6.10
C LEU A 143 11.29 6.20 7.11
N LEU A 144 12.40 5.88 7.78
CA LEU A 144 12.39 4.86 8.83
C LEU A 144 11.45 5.24 9.97
N GLY A 145 11.47 6.51 10.39
CA GLY A 145 10.60 7.04 11.44
C GLY A 145 9.11 6.88 11.11
N ILE A 146 8.69 7.28 9.91
CA ILE A 146 7.26 7.25 9.52
C ILE A 146 6.71 5.81 9.42
N PHE A 147 7.54 4.83 9.06
CA PHE A 147 7.11 3.43 8.97
C PHE A 147 7.23 2.66 10.29
N ILE A 148 8.24 2.95 11.12
CA ILE A 148 8.54 2.16 12.34
C ILE A 148 7.84 2.74 13.57
N VAL A 149 7.78 4.06 13.72
CA VAL A 149 7.27 4.68 14.95
C VAL A 149 5.77 4.44 15.15
N PRO A 150 4.87 4.66 14.16
CA PRO A 150 3.44 4.51 14.39
C PRO A 150 3.02 3.11 14.86
N PRO A 151 3.50 2.00 14.26
CA PRO A 151 3.22 0.65 14.76
C PRO A 151 3.60 0.45 16.22
N LEU A 152 4.77 0.96 16.62
CA LEU A 152 5.31 0.79 17.96
C LEU A 152 4.50 1.52 19.03
N ILE A 153 3.95 2.69 18.70
CA ILE A 153 3.21 3.54 19.66
C ILE A 153 1.69 3.41 19.56
N SER A 154 1.15 2.67 18.58
CA SER A 154 -0.29 2.66 18.29
C SER A 154 -1.15 2.16 19.46
N ASN A 155 -0.75 1.05 20.10
CA ASN A 155 -1.51 0.49 21.22
C ASN A 155 -1.58 1.44 22.42
N GLY A 156 -0.42 1.95 22.88
CA GLY A 156 -0.38 2.93 23.96
C GLY A 156 -1.06 4.25 23.59
N GLY A 157 -0.93 4.66 22.34
CA GLY A 157 -1.60 5.83 21.79
C GLY A 157 -3.12 5.70 21.82
N TYR A 158 -3.67 4.53 21.51
CA TYR A 158 -5.11 4.27 21.54
C TYR A 158 -5.63 4.16 22.97
N TYR A 159 -4.89 3.50 23.87
CA TYR A 159 -5.19 3.49 25.30
C TYR A 159 -5.34 4.91 25.88
N ARG A 160 -4.37 5.80 25.65
CA ARG A 160 -4.45 7.21 26.10
C ARG A 160 -5.62 7.98 25.45
N HIS A 161 -6.09 7.54 24.28
CA HIS A 161 -7.28 8.13 23.66
C HIS A 161 -8.55 7.68 24.38
N CYS A 162 -8.70 6.38 24.65
CA CYS A 162 -9.81 5.82 25.42
C CYS A 162 -9.87 6.40 26.85
N GLN A 163 -8.72 6.53 27.53
CA GLN A 163 -8.63 7.20 28.82
C GLN A 163 -9.17 8.62 28.80
N ARG A 164 -8.75 9.43 27.82
CA ARG A 164 -9.24 10.80 27.65
C ARG A 164 -10.73 10.86 27.36
N LEU A 165 -11.27 9.86 26.65
CA LEU A 165 -12.70 9.77 26.39
C LEU A 165 -13.49 9.48 27.68
N VAL A 166 -13.06 8.47 28.45
CA VAL A 166 -13.69 8.09 29.73
C VAL A 166 -13.56 9.22 30.76
N ALA A 167 -12.39 9.83 30.87
CA ALA A 167 -12.15 10.97 31.77
C ALA A 167 -13.06 12.17 31.43
N LYS A 168 -13.22 12.48 30.15
CA LYS A 168 -14.17 13.52 29.70
C LYS A 168 -15.61 13.15 30.05
N ALA A 169 -15.99 11.88 29.91
CA ALA A 169 -17.35 11.45 30.26
C ALA A 169 -17.63 11.61 31.76
N ARG A 170 -16.67 11.22 32.61
CA ARG A 170 -16.73 11.41 34.07
C ARG A 170 -16.80 12.88 34.46
N ALA A 171 -16.01 13.73 33.81
CA ALA A 171 -16.05 15.18 34.03
C ALA A 171 -17.36 15.84 33.57
N THR A 172 -18.08 15.22 32.63
CA THR A 172 -19.34 15.77 32.10
C THR A 172 -20.55 15.38 32.96
N SER A 173 -20.55 14.18 33.55
CA SER A 173 -21.68 13.71 34.35
C SER A 173 -21.24 12.78 35.48
N SER A 174 -21.80 13.01 36.67
CA SER A 174 -21.63 12.13 37.83
C SER A 174 -22.49 10.86 37.75
N ASN A 175 -23.49 10.81 36.86
CA ASN A 175 -24.38 9.65 36.72
C ASN A 175 -23.71 8.53 35.88
N PRO A 176 -23.54 7.30 36.42
CA PRO A 176 -22.94 6.19 35.69
C PRO A 176 -23.62 5.87 34.34
N GLN A 177 -24.95 5.94 34.28
CA GLN A 177 -25.71 5.65 33.06
C GLN A 177 -25.45 6.70 31.96
N ALA A 178 -25.32 7.97 32.36
CA ALA A 178 -24.99 9.03 31.42
C ALA A 178 -23.56 8.89 30.87
N GLN A 179 -22.62 8.41 31.69
CA GLN A 179 -21.25 8.12 31.24
C GLN A 179 -21.22 7.01 30.18
N VAL A 180 -21.97 5.93 30.40
CA VAL A 180 -22.10 4.81 29.45
C VAL A 180 -22.58 5.29 28.08
N VAL A 181 -23.66 6.07 28.03
CA VAL A 181 -24.23 6.60 26.77
C VAL A 181 -23.24 7.53 26.05
N LEU A 182 -22.55 8.40 26.80
CA LEU A 182 -21.59 9.35 26.22
C LEU A 182 -20.34 8.64 25.65
N VAL A 183 -19.83 7.64 26.35
CA VAL A 183 -18.69 6.84 25.87
C VAL A 183 -19.10 6.00 24.67
N ALA A 184 -20.28 5.36 24.69
CA ALA A 184 -20.78 4.54 23.59
C ALA A 184 -21.02 5.35 22.31
N SER A 185 -21.53 6.59 22.41
CA SER A 185 -21.80 7.45 21.24
C SER A 185 -20.51 7.96 20.57
N LYS A 186 -19.50 8.32 21.36
CA LYS A 186 -18.23 8.87 20.84
C LYS A 186 -17.20 7.80 20.50
N GLY A 187 -17.23 6.65 21.18
CA GLY A 187 -16.33 5.52 20.99
C GLY A 187 -16.60 4.70 19.73
N GLY A 188 -16.07 3.48 19.71
CA GLY A 188 -16.25 2.51 18.65
C GLY A 188 -15.50 2.85 17.37
N THR A 189 -16.05 2.40 16.24
CA THR A 189 -15.39 2.46 14.93
C THR A 189 -16.20 3.26 13.92
N SER A 190 -15.55 3.89 12.94
CA SER A 190 -16.20 4.68 11.88
C SER A 190 -16.43 3.84 10.62
N ASN A 191 -17.70 3.58 10.29
CA ASN A 191 -18.08 2.90 9.03
C ASN A 191 -17.71 3.75 7.80
N ILE A 192 -17.82 5.08 7.90
CA ILE A 192 -17.46 6.00 6.81
C ILE A 192 -15.97 5.88 6.49
N ALA A 193 -15.11 5.84 7.51
CA ALA A 193 -13.66 5.67 7.29
C ALA A 193 -13.33 4.33 6.62
N LEU A 194 -14.07 3.26 6.96
CA LEU A 194 -13.93 1.96 6.31
C LEU A 194 -14.35 2.02 4.83
N ILE A 195 -15.52 2.61 4.53
CA ILE A 195 -16.02 2.75 3.16
C ILE A 195 -15.03 3.55 2.31
N LEU A 196 -14.52 4.67 2.82
CA LEU A 196 -13.53 5.48 2.12
C LEU A 196 -12.24 4.71 1.85
N ALA A 197 -11.73 3.97 2.82
CA ALA A 197 -10.53 3.14 2.63
C ALA A 197 -10.75 2.08 1.55
N VAL A 198 -11.92 1.41 1.54
CA VAL A 198 -12.27 0.38 0.56
C VAL A 198 -12.40 0.99 -0.85
N VAL A 199 -13.15 2.10 -0.99
CA VAL A 199 -13.35 2.77 -2.28
C VAL A 199 -12.02 3.24 -2.86
N MET A 200 -11.16 3.88 -2.05
CA MET A 200 -9.82 4.29 -2.51
C MET A 200 -8.96 3.10 -2.92
N GLY A 201 -9.03 1.97 -2.21
CA GLY A 201 -8.34 0.74 -2.58
C GLY A 201 -8.81 0.17 -3.92
N VAL A 202 -10.13 0.14 -4.16
CA VAL A 202 -10.71 -0.32 -5.44
C VAL A 202 -10.29 0.59 -6.60
N VAL A 203 -10.40 1.92 -6.42
CA VAL A 203 -10.01 2.89 -7.46
C VAL A 203 -8.53 2.76 -7.80
N ALA A 204 -7.66 2.63 -6.80
CA ALA A 204 -6.23 2.42 -7.02
C ALA A 204 -5.95 1.10 -7.77
N GLY A 205 -6.64 0.01 -7.41
CA GLY A 205 -6.51 -1.28 -8.09
C GLY A 205 -6.92 -1.22 -9.57
N ILE A 206 -8.04 -0.57 -9.88
CA ILE A 206 -8.48 -0.34 -11.27
C ILE A 206 -7.43 0.49 -12.03
N GLY A 207 -6.85 1.51 -11.39
CA GLY A 207 -5.79 2.33 -11.99
C GLY A 207 -4.54 1.51 -12.37
N ILE A 208 -4.08 0.63 -11.49
CA ILE A 208 -2.93 -0.27 -11.76
C ILE A 208 -3.25 -1.21 -12.92
N LEU A 209 -4.43 -1.85 -12.90
CA LEU A 209 -4.85 -2.75 -13.97
C LEU A 209 -4.94 -2.01 -15.31
N ALA A 210 -5.50 -0.79 -15.32
CA ALA A 210 -5.58 0.04 -16.51
C ALA A 210 -4.20 0.45 -17.04
N ALA A 211 -3.26 0.81 -16.16
CA ALA A 211 -1.90 1.19 -16.54
C ALA A 211 -1.13 0.05 -17.25
N ILE A 212 -1.44 -1.21 -16.94
CA ILE A 212 -0.86 -2.39 -17.60
C ILE A 212 -1.65 -2.78 -18.85
N ALA A 213 -2.98 -2.80 -18.75
CA ALA A 213 -3.85 -3.29 -19.81
C ALA A 213 -3.94 -2.32 -21.01
N LEU A 214 -3.98 -1.01 -20.77
CA LEU A 214 -4.14 -0.01 -21.83
C LEU A 214 -2.95 -0.03 -22.82
N PRO A 215 -1.67 0.01 -22.39
CA PRO A 215 -0.54 -0.08 -23.32
C PRO A 215 -0.51 -1.40 -24.10
N ALA A 216 -0.84 -2.52 -23.45
CA ALA A 216 -0.88 -3.82 -24.11
C ALA A 216 -1.98 -3.90 -25.19
N TYR A 217 -3.17 -3.39 -24.90
CA TYR A 217 -4.27 -3.31 -25.86
C TYR A 217 -3.94 -2.37 -27.03
N GLN A 218 -3.27 -1.25 -26.75
CA GLN A 218 -2.78 -0.31 -27.74
C GLN A 218 -1.72 -0.94 -28.68
N ASP A 219 -0.79 -1.72 -28.14
CA ASP A 219 0.21 -2.44 -28.94
C ASP A 219 -0.47 -3.51 -29.82
N TYR A 220 -1.46 -4.23 -29.30
CA TYR A 220 -2.24 -5.23 -30.06
C TYR A 220 -3.01 -4.59 -31.24
N THR A 221 -3.76 -3.53 -30.97
CA THR A 221 -4.55 -2.83 -32.00
C THR A 221 -3.66 -2.15 -33.04
N THR A 222 -2.49 -1.63 -32.63
CA THR A 222 -1.48 -1.09 -33.55
C THR A 222 -0.94 -2.17 -34.47
N ARG A 223 -0.62 -3.36 -33.93
CA ARG A 223 -0.15 -4.49 -34.73
C ARG A 223 -1.21 -4.99 -35.70
N ALA A 224 -2.47 -5.04 -35.28
CA ALA A 224 -3.57 -5.41 -36.17
C ALA A 224 -3.69 -4.43 -37.35
N LYS A 225 -3.64 -3.12 -37.10
CA LYS A 225 -3.63 -2.08 -38.14
C LYS A 225 -2.42 -2.16 -39.06
N ALA A 226 -1.22 -2.41 -38.51
CA ALA A 226 -0.02 -2.60 -39.30
C ALA A 226 -0.11 -3.87 -40.18
N THR A 227 -0.78 -4.93 -39.71
CA THR A 227 -1.03 -6.14 -40.49
C THR A 227 -1.96 -5.85 -41.66
N SER A 228 -3.07 -5.15 -41.45
CA SER A 228 -3.98 -4.76 -42.54
C SER A 228 -3.30 -3.80 -43.53
N ALA A 229 -2.50 -2.87 -43.04
CA ALA A 229 -1.72 -1.97 -43.88
C ALA A 229 -0.68 -2.72 -44.73
N LEU A 230 0.00 -3.73 -44.16
CA LEU A 230 0.93 -4.58 -44.88
C LEU A 230 0.24 -5.37 -46.01
N MET A 231 -0.96 -5.91 -45.76
CA MET A 231 -1.71 -6.63 -46.79
C MET A 231 -2.05 -5.73 -47.98
N TYR A 232 -2.50 -4.51 -47.72
CA TYR A 232 -2.70 -3.51 -48.77
C TYR A 232 -1.37 -3.15 -49.46
N GLY A 233 -0.31 -2.95 -48.69
CA GLY A 233 1.02 -2.64 -49.21
C GLY A 233 1.58 -3.72 -50.14
N LYS A 234 1.31 -5.00 -49.87
CA LYS A 234 1.67 -6.11 -50.77
C LYS A 234 0.93 -6.04 -52.10
N THR A 235 -0.34 -5.62 -52.12
CA THR A 235 -1.08 -5.37 -53.36
C THR A 235 -0.44 -4.24 -54.16
N VAL A 236 -0.13 -3.11 -53.51
CA VAL A 236 0.54 -1.98 -54.17
C VAL A 236 1.91 -2.38 -54.71
N ALA A 237 2.68 -3.15 -53.94
CA ALA A 237 3.98 -3.67 -54.31
C ALA A 237 3.92 -4.61 -55.54
N ALA A 238 2.89 -5.45 -55.63
CA ALA A 238 2.66 -6.32 -56.78
C ALA A 238 2.37 -5.52 -58.06
N GLU A 239 1.54 -4.48 -57.96
CA GLU A 239 1.23 -3.58 -59.07
C GLU A 239 2.46 -2.78 -59.53
N VAL A 240 3.25 -2.24 -58.60
CA VAL A 240 4.51 -1.56 -58.94
C VAL A 240 5.51 -2.52 -59.58
N GLY A 241 5.56 -3.78 -59.11
CA GLY A 241 6.39 -4.83 -59.69
C GLY A 241 5.98 -5.18 -61.13
N SER A 242 4.69 -5.40 -61.38
CA SER A 242 4.17 -5.71 -62.72
C SER A 242 4.42 -4.56 -63.70
N PHE A 243 4.30 -3.32 -63.24
CA PHE A 243 4.63 -2.14 -64.04
C PHE A 243 6.11 -2.10 -64.42
N TYR A 244 7.00 -2.39 -63.48
CA TYR A 244 8.44 -2.44 -63.73
C TYR A 244 8.81 -3.52 -64.73
N GLU A 245 8.22 -4.72 -64.61
CA GLU A 245 8.42 -5.82 -65.57
C GLU A 245 7.90 -5.48 -66.97
N ALA A 246 6.79 -4.74 -67.08
CA ALA A 246 6.20 -4.37 -68.36
C ALA A 246 6.91 -3.20 -69.06
N GLN A 247 7.34 -2.17 -68.32
CA GLN A 247 7.90 -0.94 -68.91
C GLN A 247 9.42 -0.82 -68.78
N GLY A 248 10.08 -1.67 -67.99
CA GLY A 248 11.52 -1.57 -67.72
C GLY A 248 11.93 -0.32 -66.92
N ARG A 249 10.96 0.39 -66.33
CA ARG A 249 11.16 1.59 -65.50
C ARG A 249 10.23 1.60 -64.30
N LEU A 250 10.59 2.33 -63.25
CA LEU A 250 9.69 2.58 -62.13
C LEU A 250 8.57 3.57 -62.52
N PRO A 251 7.37 3.46 -61.92
CA PRO A 251 6.31 4.44 -62.11
C PRO A 251 6.70 5.76 -61.45
N GLY A 252 6.36 6.89 -62.08
CA GLY A 252 6.66 8.23 -61.57
C GLY A 252 5.79 8.63 -60.38
N SER A 253 4.65 7.96 -60.18
CA SER A 253 3.81 8.09 -58.99
C SER A 253 2.92 6.86 -58.82
N LEU A 254 2.32 6.68 -57.64
CA LEU A 254 1.35 5.61 -57.40
C LEU A 254 0.08 5.74 -58.26
N ALA A 255 -0.25 6.94 -58.74
CA ALA A 255 -1.41 7.17 -59.61
C ALA A 255 -1.24 6.57 -61.03
N GLU A 256 -0.01 6.26 -61.44
CA GLU A 256 0.25 5.55 -62.71
C GLU A 256 -0.15 4.07 -62.64
N VAL A 257 -0.31 3.52 -61.43
CA VAL A 257 -0.51 2.09 -61.22
C VAL A 257 -1.80 1.78 -60.44
N LEU A 258 -2.24 2.69 -59.59
CA LEU A 258 -3.45 2.54 -58.77
C LEU A 258 -4.56 3.48 -59.24
N SER A 259 -5.77 2.94 -59.36
CA SER A 259 -6.96 3.72 -59.70
C SER A 259 -7.50 4.57 -58.53
N ASP A 260 -7.27 4.15 -57.29
CA ASP A 260 -7.55 4.94 -56.07
C ASP A 260 -6.30 4.93 -55.18
N THR A 261 -5.76 6.12 -54.93
CA THR A 261 -4.56 6.32 -54.10
C THR A 261 -4.91 6.59 -52.64
N ARG A 262 -6.20 6.65 -52.27
CA ARG A 262 -6.60 6.89 -50.88
C ARG A 262 -6.24 5.69 -50.00
N PRO A 263 -5.43 5.87 -48.96
CA PRO A 263 -4.98 4.74 -48.15
C PRO A 263 -6.11 4.16 -47.29
N PRO A 264 -6.39 2.85 -47.38
CA PRO A 264 -7.37 2.19 -46.51
C PRO A 264 -6.76 1.82 -45.15
N TYR A 265 -7.58 1.22 -44.27
CA TYR A 265 -7.14 0.56 -43.03
C TYR A 265 -6.39 1.41 -42.01
N GLY A 266 -6.65 2.72 -42.00
CA GLY A 266 -6.02 3.63 -41.04
C GLY A 266 -4.57 3.96 -41.37
N LEU A 267 -4.19 3.84 -42.65
CA LEU A 267 -3.01 4.50 -43.20
C LEU A 267 -3.31 5.98 -43.44
N LYS A 268 -2.31 6.83 -43.20
CA LYS A 268 -2.34 8.28 -43.47
C LYS A 268 -1.89 8.56 -44.89
N ASP A 269 -0.86 7.83 -45.32
CA ASP A 269 -0.22 8.02 -46.62
C ASP A 269 0.56 6.77 -47.03
N VAL A 270 0.77 6.61 -48.34
CA VAL A 270 1.66 5.63 -48.94
C VAL A 270 2.54 6.35 -49.96
N GLN A 271 3.85 6.33 -49.74
CA GLN A 271 4.81 7.06 -50.55
C GLN A 271 5.68 6.08 -51.34
N LEU A 272 5.79 6.32 -52.64
CA LEU A 272 6.73 5.62 -53.51
C LEU A 272 7.98 6.47 -53.71
N ASN A 273 9.14 5.93 -53.36
CA ASN A 273 10.40 6.52 -53.78
C ASN A 273 10.73 6.07 -55.21
N THR A 274 10.63 7.00 -56.15
CA THR A 274 10.80 6.73 -57.59
C THR A 274 12.24 6.43 -58.00
N SER A 275 13.22 6.68 -57.13
CA SER A 275 14.64 6.38 -57.41
C SER A 275 15.02 4.94 -57.09
N ASN A 276 14.38 4.31 -56.11
CA ASN A 276 14.75 2.96 -55.63
C ASN A 276 13.56 1.99 -55.48
N GLY A 277 12.34 2.43 -55.78
CA GLY A 277 11.13 1.62 -55.72
C GLY A 277 10.63 1.30 -54.31
N VAL A 278 11.20 1.90 -53.25
CA VAL A 278 10.76 1.65 -51.88
C VAL A 278 9.39 2.27 -51.63
N LEU A 279 8.49 1.46 -51.06
CA LEU A 279 7.17 1.89 -50.62
C LEU A 279 7.18 2.15 -49.11
N GLN A 280 6.89 3.37 -48.69
CA GLN A 280 6.79 3.76 -47.29
C GLN A 280 5.34 3.98 -46.88
N PHE A 281 4.95 3.38 -45.77
CA PHE A 281 3.59 3.41 -45.24
C PHE A 281 3.56 4.23 -43.95
N VAL A 282 2.62 5.16 -43.85
CA VAL A 282 2.45 6.03 -42.67
C VAL A 282 1.14 5.68 -41.96
N LEU A 283 1.16 5.40 -40.66
CA LEU A 283 -0.06 5.11 -39.88
C LEU A 283 -0.79 6.40 -39.48
N ALA A 284 -2.13 6.39 -39.52
CA ALA A 284 -2.96 7.59 -39.28
C ALA A 284 -3.43 7.81 -37.84
N SER A 285 -3.44 6.78 -36.99
CA SER A 285 -4.15 6.88 -35.70
C SER A 285 -3.53 6.04 -34.60
N GLY A 286 -3.82 6.46 -33.36
CA GLY A 286 -3.39 5.77 -32.14
C GLY A 286 -1.94 6.09 -31.74
N PRO A 287 -1.33 5.25 -30.88
CA PRO A 287 0.03 5.47 -30.38
C PRO A 287 1.11 5.48 -31.48
N ALA A 288 0.78 4.95 -32.66
CA ALA A 288 1.66 4.91 -33.82
C ALA A 288 1.31 5.94 -34.90
N ASN A 289 0.50 6.96 -34.60
CA ASN A 289 0.22 8.03 -35.56
C ASN A 289 1.50 8.68 -36.08
N GLY A 290 1.64 8.78 -37.40
CA GLY A 290 2.81 9.31 -38.09
C GLY A 290 4.02 8.37 -38.10
N ARG A 291 3.95 7.20 -37.45
CA ARG A 291 5.02 6.21 -37.50
C ARG A 291 4.97 5.42 -38.80
N THR A 292 6.14 4.97 -39.24
CA THR A 292 6.31 4.41 -40.58
C THR A 292 6.98 3.04 -40.60
N PHE A 293 6.62 2.25 -41.60
CA PHE A 293 7.30 1.02 -42.01
C PHE A 293 7.38 0.99 -43.55
N GLN A 294 8.27 0.19 -44.10
CA GLN A 294 8.54 0.21 -45.54
C GLN A 294 8.62 -1.19 -46.16
N LEU A 295 8.27 -1.29 -47.44
CA LEU A 295 8.51 -2.43 -48.31
C LEU A 295 9.63 -2.07 -49.29
N ILE A 296 10.70 -2.85 -49.27
CA ILE A 296 11.89 -2.64 -50.08
C ILE A 296 11.91 -3.71 -51.18
N PRO A 297 11.98 -3.34 -52.47
CA PRO A 297 12.13 -4.31 -53.54
C PRO A 297 13.54 -4.92 -53.50
N SER A 298 13.63 -6.22 -53.71
CA SER A 298 14.87 -7.01 -53.67
C SER A 298 14.79 -8.12 -54.71
N ALA A 299 15.86 -8.37 -55.46
CA ALA A 299 15.90 -9.46 -56.42
C ALA A 299 16.16 -10.80 -55.71
N ASP A 300 15.37 -11.83 -56.01
CA ASP A 300 15.69 -13.20 -55.59
C ASP A 300 16.86 -13.78 -56.42
N ALA A 301 17.32 -14.98 -56.06
CA ALA A 301 18.42 -15.66 -56.78
C ALA A 301 18.07 -16.00 -58.24
N ALA A 302 16.80 -15.93 -58.63
CA ALA A 302 16.30 -16.13 -59.99
C ALA A 302 16.04 -14.79 -60.72
N GLY A 303 16.37 -13.65 -60.12
CA GLY A 303 16.19 -12.31 -60.69
C GLY A 303 14.76 -11.76 -60.59
N ARG A 304 13.85 -12.39 -59.85
CA ARG A 304 12.47 -11.91 -59.67
C ARG A 304 12.38 -10.87 -58.55
N VAL A 305 11.48 -9.91 -58.70
CA VAL A 305 11.26 -8.86 -57.69
C VAL A 305 10.51 -9.46 -56.49
N THR A 306 11.15 -9.46 -55.34
CA THR A 306 10.59 -9.81 -54.03
C THR A 306 10.57 -8.58 -53.12
N TRP A 307 9.68 -8.56 -52.13
CA TRP A 307 9.52 -7.40 -51.26
C TRP A 307 9.83 -7.75 -49.82
N VAL A 308 10.75 -7.01 -49.20
CA VAL A 308 11.15 -7.18 -47.81
C VAL A 308 10.55 -6.06 -46.97
N CYS A 309 9.80 -6.42 -45.94
CA CYS A 309 9.22 -5.45 -45.01
C CYS A 309 10.20 -5.12 -43.88
N LYS A 310 10.39 -3.83 -43.59
CA LYS A 310 11.23 -3.35 -42.49
C LYS A 310 10.57 -2.25 -41.67
N PRO A 311 10.81 -2.21 -40.34
CA PRO A 311 10.46 -1.04 -39.54
C PRO A 311 11.35 0.14 -39.93
N VAL A 312 10.79 1.35 -39.87
CA VAL A 312 11.57 2.60 -39.96
C VAL A 312 11.54 3.28 -38.59
N ASP A 313 10.38 3.85 -38.23
CA ASP A 313 10.20 4.60 -36.98
C ASP A 313 9.28 3.88 -35.98
N MET A 314 9.20 2.55 -36.07
CA MET A 314 8.33 1.70 -35.26
C MET A 314 9.10 0.63 -34.51
N ARG A 315 8.66 0.32 -33.28
CA ARG A 315 9.14 -0.85 -32.54
C ARG A 315 8.79 -2.12 -33.33
N PRO A 316 9.72 -3.06 -33.58
CA PRO A 316 9.45 -4.29 -34.33
C PRO A 316 8.31 -5.14 -33.75
N SER A 317 8.11 -5.10 -32.42
CA SER A 317 6.99 -5.80 -31.76
C SER A 317 5.61 -5.30 -32.19
N LEU A 318 5.51 -4.07 -32.71
CA LEU A 318 4.27 -3.49 -33.23
C LEU A 318 3.98 -3.91 -34.67
N LEU A 319 4.91 -4.58 -35.33
CA LEU A 319 4.73 -5.04 -36.69
C LEU A 319 4.43 -6.56 -36.75
N PRO A 320 3.84 -7.05 -37.84
CA PRO A 320 3.73 -8.48 -38.15
C PRO A 320 5.11 -9.14 -38.16
N SER A 321 5.17 -10.45 -37.89
CA SER A 321 6.43 -11.22 -37.84
C SER A 321 7.31 -11.06 -39.08
N GLU A 322 6.70 -10.93 -40.27
CA GLU A 322 7.39 -10.73 -41.54
C GLU A 322 8.19 -9.42 -41.61
N CYS A 323 7.76 -8.40 -40.87
CA CYS A 323 8.36 -7.08 -40.83
C CYS A 323 9.32 -6.90 -39.62
N ARG A 324 9.70 -7.98 -38.92
CA ARG A 324 10.55 -7.91 -37.72
C ARG A 324 12.02 -8.17 -37.99
N ARG A 325 12.39 -8.48 -39.24
CA ARG A 325 13.75 -8.85 -39.64
C ARG A 325 14.48 -7.71 -40.33
#